data_AF-A0A7C6KRW8-F1
#
_entry.id   AF-A0A7C6KRW8-F1
#
_cell.length_a   1.000
_cell.length_b   1.000
_cell.length_c   1.000
_cell.angle_alpha   90.00
_cell.angle_beta   90.00
_cell.angle_gamma   90.00
#
_symmetry.space_group_name_H-M   'P 1'
#
loop_
_entity.id
_entity.type
_entity.pdbx_description
1 polymer ?
#
loop_
_entity_poly.entity_id
_entity_poly.type
_entity_poly.pdbx_seq_one_letter_code
_entity_poly.pdbx_strand_id
1 'polypeptide(L)' 'MDREEFLKLSDDEKFNFLNAEASAGKSFNQIQSDLGVYKEELARIGFYYVGNKFMRKPMKGYRTTQRSGNEKLD' A
#
# COMPACT_ATOMS: atom_id res chain seq x y z
N MET A 1 -8.20 -10.13 11.27
CA MET A 1 -6.96 -9.55 11.82
C MET A 1 -7.30 -8.15 12.28
N ASP A 2 -6.92 -7.74 13.49
CA ASP A 2 -7.29 -6.42 14.00
C ASP A 2 -6.31 -5.32 13.55
N ARG A 3 -6.77 -4.06 13.53
CA ARG A 3 -5.98 -2.89 13.12
C ARG A 3 -4.63 -2.81 13.83
N GLU A 4 -4.63 -3.04 15.14
CA GLU A 4 -3.44 -2.93 15.98
C GLU A 4 -2.42 -4.03 15.67
N GLU A 5 -2.90 -5.24 15.42
CA GLU A 5 -2.05 -6.37 15.03
C GLU A 5 -1.46 -6.13 13.64
N PHE A 6 -2.27 -5.60 12.70
CA PHE A 6 -1.78 -5.17 11.39
C PHE A 6 -0.71 -4.09 11.50
N LEU A 7 -0.85 -3.12 12.40
CA LEU A 7 0.13 -2.04 12.59
C LEU A 7 1.44 -2.53 13.21
N LYS A 8 1.40 -3.55 14.08
CA LYS A 8 2.60 -4.16 14.68
C LYS A 8 3.39 -5.05 13.73
N LEU A 9 2.77 -5.57 12.67
CA LEU A 9 3.46 -6.39 11.68
C LEU A 9 4.65 -5.67 11.03
N SER A 10 5.61 -6.45 10.56
CA SER A 10 6.66 -5.96 9.69
C SER A 10 6.08 -5.47 8.35
N ASP A 11 6.77 -4.52 7.73
CA ASP A 11 6.45 -4.00 6.41
C ASP A 11 6.27 -5.14 5.37
N ASP A 12 7.07 -6.20 5.45
CA ASP A 12 6.97 -7.35 4.55
C ASP A 12 5.69 -8.17 4.76
N GLU A 13 5.32 -8.41 6.01
CA GLU A 13 4.10 -9.15 6.35
C GLU A 13 2.84 -8.36 5.99
N LYS A 14 2.84 -7.05 6.24
CA LYS A 14 1.78 -6.14 5.78
C LYS A 14 1.61 -6.23 4.27
N PHE A 15 2.72 -6.21 3.53
CA PHE A 15 2.70 -6.29 2.07
C PHE A 15 2.09 -7.60 1.57
N ASN A 16 2.51 -8.72 2.17
CA ASN A 16 2.07 -10.04 1.77
C ASN A 16 0.59 -10.23 2.08
N PHE A 17 0.14 -9.81 3.26
CA PHE A 17 -1.27 -9.85 3.67
C PHE A 17 -2.16 -9.03 2.70
N LEU A 18 -1.78 -7.78 2.44
CA LEU A 18 -2.55 -6.90 1.56
C LEU A 18 -2.63 -7.45 0.13
N ASN A 19 -1.54 -8.00 -0.40
CA ASN A 19 -1.56 -8.63 -1.73
C ASN A 19 -2.32 -9.96 -1.75
N ALA A 20 -2.29 -10.75 -0.69
CA ALA A 20 -3.10 -11.97 -0.59
C ALA A 20 -4.60 -11.64 -0.64
N GLU A 21 -5.02 -10.62 0.09
CA GLU A 21 -6.41 -10.14 0.09
C GLU A 21 -6.83 -9.55 -1.27
N ALA A 22 -5.95 -8.78 -1.90
CA ALA A 22 -6.18 -8.28 -3.26
C ALA A 22 -6.24 -9.41 -4.30
N SER A 23 -5.40 -10.44 -4.13
CA SER A 23 -5.40 -11.64 -4.98
C SER A 23 -6.65 -12.50 -4.77
N ALA A 24 -7.27 -12.44 -3.60
CA ALA A 24 -8.57 -13.05 -3.33
C ALA A 24 -9.75 -12.28 -3.98
N GLY A 25 -9.46 -11.21 -4.73
CA GLY A 25 -10.47 -10.41 -5.43
C GLY A 25 -11.09 -9.31 -4.56
N LYS A 26 -10.58 -9.07 -3.34
CA LYS A 26 -11.07 -7.98 -2.50
C LYS A 26 -10.56 -6.65 -3.04
N SER A 27 -11.49 -5.71 -3.23
CA SER A 27 -11.15 -4.33 -3.60
C SER A 27 -10.49 -3.61 -2.42
N PHE A 28 -9.67 -2.60 -2.72
CA PHE A 28 -9.01 -1.76 -1.72
C PHE A 28 -9.96 -1.27 -0.62
N ASN A 29 -11.12 -0.72 -0.98
CA ASN A 29 -12.12 -0.25 -0.01
C ASN A 29 -12.60 -1.35 0.95
N GLN A 30 -12.67 -2.60 0.48
CA GLN A 30 -13.12 -3.73 1.28
C GLN A 30 -12.04 -4.11 2.30
N ILE A 31 -10.79 -4.15 1.87
CA ILE A 31 -9.62 -4.40 2.73
C ILE A 31 -9.48 -3.30 3.79
N GLN A 32 -9.69 -2.05 3.41
CA GLN A 32 -9.70 -0.92 4.34
C GLN A 32 -10.82 -1.01 5.37
N SER A 33 -12.02 -1.41 4.94
CA SER A 33 -13.16 -1.58 5.84
C SER A 33 -12.99 -2.78 6.78
N ASP A 34 -12.33 -3.85 6.33
CA ASP A 34 -12.06 -5.06 7.11
C ASP A 34 -10.99 -4.80 8.19
N LEU A 35 -9.90 -4.12 7.81
CA LEU A 35 -8.79 -3.80 8.72
C LEU A 35 -9.00 -2.53 9.54
N GLY A 36 -9.96 -1.67 9.17
CA GLY A 36 -10.11 -0.32 9.72
C GLY A 36 -8.91 0.60 9.42
N VAL A 37 -8.16 0.32 8.34
CA VAL A 37 -6.96 1.08 7.96
C VAL A 37 -7.27 1.94 6.73
N TYR A 38 -7.17 3.25 6.88
CA TYR A 38 -7.45 4.20 5.80
C TYR A 38 -6.25 4.41 4.87
N LYS A 39 -6.52 4.98 3.70
CA LYS A 39 -5.53 5.19 2.62
C LYS A 39 -4.35 6.02 3.10
N GLU A 40 -4.63 6.99 3.95
CA GLU A 40 -3.63 7.89 4.53
C GLU A 40 -2.66 7.16 5.45
N GLU A 41 -3.15 6.21 6.26
CA GLU A 41 -2.32 5.37 7.13
C GLU A 41 -1.44 4.44 6.29
N LEU A 42 -2.01 3.76 5.29
CA LEU A 42 -1.22 2.95 4.36
C LEU A 42 -0.16 3.78 3.64
N ALA A 43 -0.53 4.97 3.15
CA ALA A 43 0.40 5.87 2.49
C ALA A 43 1.54 6.36 3.41
N ARG A 44 1.24 6.61 4.69
CA ARG A 44 2.22 6.95 5.75
C ARG A 44 3.18 5.80 6.03
N ILE A 45 2.69 4.57 6.07
CA ILE A 45 3.52 3.38 6.28
C ILE A 45 4.36 3.10 5.02
N GLY A 46 3.87 3.50 3.84
CA GLY A 46 4.57 3.39 2.57
C GLY A 46 3.89 2.45 1.56
N PHE A 47 2.63 2.10 1.76
CA PHE A 47 1.84 1.21 0.89
C PHE A 47 0.86 1.98 0.01
N TYR A 48 0.75 1.55 -1.24
CA TYR A 48 -0.13 2.13 -2.25
C TYR A 48 -0.82 1.01 -3.01
N TYR A 49 -2.08 1.21 -3.36
CA TYR A 49 -2.82 0.27 -4.18
C TYR A 49 -2.84 0.75 -5.63
N VAL A 50 -2.36 -0.07 -6.56
CA VAL A 50 -2.26 0.27 -7.99
C VAL A 50 -2.78 -0.89 -8.81
N GLY A 51 -3.85 -0.63 -9.58
CA GLY A 51 -4.54 -1.65 -10.35
C GLY A 51 -5.22 -2.65 -9.42
N ASN A 52 -4.66 -3.85 -9.32
CA ASN A 52 -5.17 -4.95 -8.47
C ASN A 52 -4.12 -5.49 -7.48
N LYS A 53 -3.09 -4.71 -7.16
CA LYS A 53 -2.01 -5.12 -6.25
C LYS A 53 -1.55 -3.98 -5.37
N PHE A 54 -1.03 -4.33 -4.19
CA PHE A 54 -0.36 -3.38 -3.33
C PHE A 54 1.09 -3.25 -3.75
N MET A 55 1.61 -2.03 -3.67
CA MET A 55 2.98 -1.66 -3.98
C MET A 55 3.58 -0.93 -2.77
N ARG A 56 4.86 -1.17 -2.52
CA ARG A 56 5.64 -0.45 -1.51
C ARG A 56 6.30 0.77 -2.14
N LYS A 57 6.37 1.87 -1.41
CA LYS A 57 7.22 3.00 -1.76
C LYS A 57 8.68 2.52 -1.78
N PRO A 58 9.41 2.76 -2.88
CA PRO A 58 10.84 2.49 -2.92
C PRO A 58 11.64 3.45 -2.00
N MET A 59 11.12 4.64 -1.68
CA MET A 59 11.71 5.56 -0.70
C MET A 59 10.73 5.95 0.40
N LYS A 60 11.04 5.58 1.64
CA LYS A 60 10.30 5.99 2.85
C LYS A 60 10.62 7.48 3.13
N GLY A 61 9.63 8.37 3.09
CA GLY A 61 9.79 9.80 3.43
C GLY A 61 9.62 10.81 2.30
N TYR A 62 9.61 10.41 1.03
CA TYR A 62 9.30 11.34 -0.07
C TYR A 62 7.79 11.40 -0.29
N ARG A 63 7.17 12.57 -0.06
CA ARG A 63 5.74 12.84 -0.32
C ARG A 63 5.39 12.67 -1.81
N THR A 64 6.34 12.94 -2.68
CA THR A 64 6.20 12.86 -4.14
C THR A 64 7.34 12.01 -4.69
N THR A 65 7.01 10.94 -5.44
CA THR A 65 8.01 10.32 -6.31
C THR A 65 8.22 11.30 -7.46
N GLN A 66 9.30 12.09 -7.47
CA GLN A 66 9.70 12.75 -8.70
C GLN A 66 10.02 11.64 -9.70
N ARG A 67 9.23 11.55 -10.78
CA ARG A 67 9.60 10.74 -11.95
C ARG A 67 10.96 11.25 -12.41
N SER A 68 11.95 10.37 -12.50
CA SER A 68 13.25 10.71 -13.09
C SER A 68 12.98 11.29 -14.48
N GLY A 69 13.27 12.57 -14.69
CA GLY A 69 12.82 13.39 -15.82
C GLY A 69 13.44 13.00 -17.17
N ASN A 70 13.32 11.73 -17.55
CA ASN A 70 13.87 11.14 -18.77
C ASN A 70 12.76 10.75 -19.76
N GLU A 71 11.55 11.28 -19.59
CA GLU A 71 10.51 11.21 -20.61
C GLU A 71 10.94 12.15 -21.75
N LYS A 72 11.35 11.57 -22.89
CA LYS A 72 11.61 12.32 -24.13
C LYS A 72 10.40 13.20 -24.42
N LEU A 73 10.59 14.51 -24.39
CA LEU A 73 9.73 15.45 -25.09
C LEU A 73 10.04 15.26 -26.58
N ASP A 74 9.01 14.86 -27.34
CA ASP A 74 9.00 14.96 -28.81
C ASP A 74 8.92 16.44 -29.22
#